data_AF-K8XBM3-F1
#
_entry.id   AF-K8XBM3-F1
#
_cell.length_a   1.000
_cell.length_b   1.000
_cell.length_c   1.000
_cell.angle_alpha   90.00
_cell.angle_beta   90.00
_cell.angle_gamma   90.00
#
_symmetry.space_group_name_H-M   'P 1'
#
loop_
_entity.id
_entity.type
_entity.pdbx_description
1 polymer ?
#
loop_
_entity_poly.entity_id
_entity_poly.type
_entity_poly.pdbx_seq_one_letter_code
_entity_poly.pdbx_strand_id
1 'polypeptide(L)'
;MDDATAPPVGAPRPAVSRRSALLGLAAVGAIAAVDVGGFVCAAGTLDTDALTPARLTDRFEEVAGHHDGFRRNHAKGVGATGYFTATGAGSAVSTASVFRVGRIPVTGRFSLSGGNPSTPDADATVRGLGLAFDLPDGERWRAAMVNTPVFPDRTPDGFYERLLASKTDPATGKPDPDRMAAFLSRHPETAAAMNLIRQHPPTSGFDDSTFYGLNAFHCTNDTGVTVPVRWALVPEQPARSPGLPPLPGRDYLFDTLTAAVSRGPLRWRMLLTIGQPGDRTDDATRPWPPTRQVLDVGTVTIDTVQTEAPHTARDLNFDPLILPTGIAPSDDPLLSARSAVYTESFTRRSGSPQHRPSSMWMGCAMTADPTDRPLRFAPTVRLLHWAMAVMVIAQLLVSAVMVTTLDHYHLLRSVHVPLGAAILALVIVRIGNRLVCRTPAPPATMRPVERRVATASEYLLYALLVIQPLTGWAMLSAGGYPIILYQHLHLPPLLAPDPSVYALLRQAHTAFAYVLFFTFTAHMSAVLFHVLVLNDRLLDRMAPWRTRRNSSPTASRPARARIVDDIAAEQDRE
;
A
#
# COMPACT_ATOMS: atom_id res chain seq x y z
N MET A 1 -20.39 70.86 18.76
CA MET A 1 -21.45 69.89 19.09
C MET A 1 -22.01 69.47 17.75
N ASP A 2 -21.30 68.55 17.08
CA ASP A 2 -21.70 67.99 15.78
C ASP A 2 -21.56 66.48 15.90
N ASP A 3 -22.72 65.84 15.74
CA ASP A 3 -23.01 64.44 15.98
C ASP A 3 -22.53 63.61 14.78
N ALA A 4 -21.38 62.95 14.94
CA ALA A 4 -20.83 62.03 13.95
C ALA A 4 -21.66 60.73 13.96
N THR A 5 -22.69 60.70 13.11
CA THR A 5 -23.50 59.51 12.84
C THR A 5 -22.64 58.37 12.31
N ALA A 6 -22.55 57.30 13.09
CA ALA A 6 -21.93 56.04 12.71
C ALA A 6 -22.60 55.44 11.46
N PRO A 7 -21.86 54.76 10.56
CA PRO A 7 -22.46 54.14 9.38
C PRO A 7 -23.41 52.99 9.78
N PRO A 8 -24.53 52.79 9.06
CA PRO A 8 -25.53 51.79 9.41
C PRO A 8 -24.99 50.36 9.29
N VAL A 9 -25.24 49.59 10.34
CA VAL A 9 -24.97 48.16 10.46
C VAL A 9 -25.74 47.37 9.41
N GLY A 10 -25.01 46.58 8.62
CA GLY A 10 -25.43 45.31 8.03
C GLY A 10 -26.69 45.29 7.15
N ALA A 11 -26.51 45.23 5.83
CA ALA A 11 -27.59 44.86 4.92
C ALA A 11 -28.21 43.49 5.32
N PRO A 12 -29.55 43.36 5.36
CA PRO A 12 -30.20 42.10 5.72
C PRO A 12 -29.93 41.02 4.65
N ARG A 13 -29.69 39.78 5.11
CA ARG A 13 -29.53 38.61 4.23
C ARG A 13 -30.72 38.51 3.26
N PRO A 14 -30.52 38.13 1.99
CA PRO A 14 -31.65 37.62 1.21
C PRO A 14 -32.25 36.45 1.99
N ALA A 15 -33.55 36.51 2.30
CA ALA A 15 -34.21 35.49 3.09
C ALA A 15 -34.08 34.13 2.37
N VAL A 16 -33.35 33.19 2.99
CA VAL A 16 -33.26 31.82 2.47
C VAL A 16 -34.65 31.21 2.57
N SER A 17 -35.28 30.93 1.44
CA SER A 17 -36.60 30.29 1.42
C SER A 17 -36.50 28.88 2.00
N ARG A 18 -37.57 28.38 2.64
CA ARG A 18 -37.61 26.99 3.14
C ARG A 18 -37.34 25.99 2.01
N ARG A 19 -37.84 26.27 0.80
CA ARG A 19 -37.62 25.42 -0.39
C ARG A 19 -36.15 25.37 -0.80
N SER A 20 -35.46 26.51 -0.88
CA SER A 20 -34.04 26.56 -1.21
C SER A 20 -33.16 25.91 -0.12
N ALA A 21 -33.52 26.09 1.16
CA ALA A 21 -32.82 25.43 2.26
C ALA A 21 -32.98 23.90 2.21
N LEU A 22 -34.19 23.39 1.95
CA LEU A 22 -34.45 21.95 1.82
C LEU A 22 -33.73 21.35 0.61
N LEU A 23 -33.74 22.04 -0.54
CA LEU A 23 -33.01 21.59 -1.73
C LEU A 23 -31.49 21.58 -1.49
N GLY A 24 -30.94 22.60 -0.84
CA GLY A 24 -29.51 22.64 -0.48
C GLY A 24 -29.13 21.55 0.53
N LEU A 25 -29.96 21.30 1.55
CA LEU A 25 -29.76 20.22 2.51
C LEU A 25 -29.80 18.84 1.83
N ALA A 26 -30.75 18.63 0.92
CA ALA A 26 -30.84 17.41 0.12
C ALA A 26 -29.60 17.21 -0.75
N ALA A 27 -29.08 18.27 -1.37
CA ALA A 27 -27.85 18.20 -2.18
C ALA A 27 -26.61 17.87 -1.33
N VAL A 28 -26.45 18.49 -0.16
CA VAL A 28 -25.35 18.18 0.77
C VAL A 28 -25.45 16.72 1.24
N GLY A 29 -26.64 16.28 1.64
CA GLY A 29 -26.89 14.90 2.05
C GLY A 29 -26.60 13.89 0.93
N ALA A 30 -27.00 14.20 -0.31
CA ALA A 30 -26.72 13.36 -1.47
C ALA A 30 -25.21 13.25 -1.76
N ILE A 31 -24.46 14.36 -1.70
CA ILE A 31 -23.00 14.34 -1.93
C ILE A 31 -22.30 13.55 -0.82
N ALA A 32 -22.65 13.79 0.44
CA ALA A 32 -22.09 13.02 1.55
C ALA A 32 -22.42 11.52 1.43
N ALA A 33 -23.63 11.17 1.00
CA ALA A 33 -24.03 9.79 0.75
C ALA A 33 -23.27 9.17 -0.43
N VAL A 34 -22.98 9.94 -1.48
CA VAL A 34 -22.14 9.50 -2.62
C VAL A 34 -20.69 9.31 -2.19
N ASP A 35 -20.13 10.19 -1.35
CA ASP A 35 -18.75 10.04 -0.85
C ASP A 35 -18.61 8.81 0.03
N VAL A 36 -19.52 8.66 1.01
CA VAL A 36 -19.53 7.51 1.92
C VAL A 36 -19.85 6.24 1.14
N GLY A 37 -20.87 6.26 0.27
CA GLY A 37 -21.25 5.12 -0.56
C GLY A 37 -20.15 4.71 -1.53
N GLY A 38 -19.51 5.67 -2.21
CA GLY A 38 -18.38 5.44 -3.09
C GLY A 38 -17.17 4.87 -2.37
N PHE A 39 -16.88 5.34 -1.15
CA PHE A 39 -15.83 4.77 -0.31
C PHE A 39 -16.17 3.34 0.12
N VAL A 40 -17.41 3.06 0.50
CA VAL A 40 -17.91 1.71 0.85
C VAL A 40 -17.82 0.78 -0.37
N CYS A 41 -18.24 1.23 -1.56
CA CYS A 41 -18.06 0.49 -2.82
C CYS A 41 -16.59 0.21 -3.11
N ALA A 42 -15.73 1.23 -3.05
CA ALA A 42 -14.30 1.11 -3.35
C ALA A 42 -13.55 0.25 -2.32
N ALA A 43 -14.01 0.24 -1.06
CA ALA A 43 -13.57 -0.65 0.00
C ALA A 43 -14.07 -2.09 -0.18
N GLY A 44 -14.77 -2.40 -1.28
CA GLY A 44 -15.10 -3.77 -1.68
C GLY A 44 -16.15 -4.44 -0.79
N THR A 45 -16.84 -3.67 0.07
CA THR A 45 -17.80 -4.24 1.02
C THR A 45 -19.15 -4.61 0.38
N LEU A 46 -19.38 -4.21 -0.87
CA LEU A 46 -20.61 -4.52 -1.61
C LEU A 46 -20.46 -5.69 -2.59
N ASP A 47 -19.23 -6.03 -2.98
CA ASP A 47 -18.93 -7.19 -3.81
C ASP A 47 -18.42 -8.31 -2.92
N THR A 48 -19.32 -9.18 -2.47
CA THR A 48 -18.98 -10.33 -1.63
C THR A 48 -18.23 -11.42 -2.37
N ASP A 49 -18.20 -11.38 -3.71
CA ASP A 49 -17.64 -12.41 -4.56
C ASP A 49 -16.23 -12.07 -5.07
N ALA A 50 -15.84 -10.79 -5.09
CA ALA A 50 -14.49 -10.35 -5.42
C ALA A 50 -13.41 -10.92 -4.49
N LEU A 51 -12.37 -11.54 -5.07
CA LEU A 51 -11.24 -12.07 -4.33
C LEU A 51 -10.34 -10.93 -3.85
N THR A 52 -10.19 -10.78 -2.53
CA THR A 52 -9.35 -9.76 -1.88
C THR A 52 -8.16 -10.39 -1.15
N PRO A 53 -7.13 -9.60 -0.77
CA PRO A 53 -6.01 -10.11 0.04
C PRO A 53 -6.47 -10.74 1.35
N ALA A 54 -7.48 -10.15 2.00
CA ALA A 54 -8.08 -10.69 3.22
C ALA A 54 -8.74 -12.04 2.96
N ARG A 55 -9.62 -12.17 1.96
CA ARG A 55 -10.32 -13.42 1.64
C ARG A 55 -9.36 -14.54 1.24
N LEU A 56 -8.32 -14.23 0.46
CA LEU A 56 -7.29 -15.20 0.10
C LEU A 56 -6.47 -15.64 1.33
N THR A 57 -6.22 -14.73 2.28
CA THR A 57 -5.58 -15.06 3.56
C THR A 57 -6.50 -15.91 4.46
N ASP A 58 -7.79 -15.60 4.51
CA ASP A 58 -8.80 -16.38 5.23
C ASP A 58 -8.87 -17.82 4.71
N ARG A 59 -8.75 -18.00 3.39
CA ARG A 59 -8.74 -19.33 2.76
C ARG A 59 -7.60 -20.22 3.26
N PHE A 60 -6.42 -19.65 3.50
CA PHE A 60 -5.33 -20.41 4.11
C PHE A 60 -5.68 -20.89 5.52
N GLU A 61 -6.27 -20.01 6.33
CA GLU A 61 -6.68 -20.34 7.71
C GLU A 61 -7.84 -21.34 7.73
N GLU A 62 -8.76 -21.28 6.76
CA GLU A 62 -9.85 -22.25 6.62
C GLU A 62 -9.36 -23.66 6.28
N VAL A 63 -8.26 -23.77 5.54
CA VAL A 63 -7.69 -25.05 5.09
C VAL A 63 -6.74 -25.64 6.13
N ALA A 64 -5.89 -24.82 6.75
CA ALA A 64 -4.81 -25.28 7.63
C ALA A 64 -5.06 -25.03 9.13
N GLY A 65 -6.14 -24.34 9.48
CA GLY A 65 -6.39 -23.82 10.82
C GLY A 65 -5.64 -22.50 11.08
N HIS A 66 -6.05 -21.82 12.15
CA HIS A 66 -5.42 -20.59 12.61
C HIS A 66 -4.31 -20.90 13.64
N HIS A 67 -3.11 -20.37 13.40
CA HIS A 67 -1.93 -20.57 14.27
C HIS A 67 -1.28 -19.22 14.57
N ASP A 68 -1.40 -18.77 15.83
CA ASP A 68 -0.92 -17.46 16.27
C ASP A 68 0.59 -17.28 16.11
N GLY A 69 1.02 -16.13 15.60
CA GLY A 69 2.44 -15.82 15.37
C GLY A 69 3.10 -16.58 14.22
N PHE A 70 2.43 -17.55 13.60
CA PHE A 70 2.97 -18.32 12.47
C PHE A 70 2.51 -17.80 11.10
N ARG A 71 3.21 -18.18 10.04
CA ARG A 71 2.79 -17.86 8.67
C ARG A 71 1.57 -18.69 8.27
N ARG A 72 0.69 -18.12 7.45
CA ARG A 72 -0.57 -18.77 7.00
C ARG A 72 -0.33 -19.87 5.96
N ASN A 73 0.81 -19.77 5.30
CA ASN A 73 1.42 -20.83 4.51
C ASN A 73 2.92 -20.79 4.75
N HIS A 74 3.63 -21.89 4.53
CA HIS A 74 5.03 -22.00 4.91
C HIS A 74 5.26 -21.80 6.42
N ALA A 75 4.33 -22.27 7.25
CA ALA A 75 4.31 -22.06 8.69
C ALA A 75 5.54 -22.64 9.38
N LYS A 76 5.90 -23.89 9.04
CA LYS A 76 7.08 -24.58 9.56
C LYS A 76 8.33 -24.17 8.78
N GLY A 77 9.36 -23.69 9.48
CA GLY A 77 10.60 -23.25 8.85
C GLY A 77 11.73 -22.92 9.84
N VAL A 78 12.90 -22.65 9.28
CA VAL A 78 14.12 -22.23 10.00
C VAL A 78 14.77 -21.06 9.28
N GLY A 79 15.34 -20.14 10.05
CA GLY A 79 16.08 -19.01 9.50
C GLY A 79 17.46 -19.45 9.01
N ALA A 80 17.97 -18.75 8.00
CA ALA A 80 19.31 -18.96 7.46
C ALA A 80 20.03 -17.63 7.26
N THR A 81 21.35 -17.63 7.35
CA THR A 81 22.19 -16.51 6.93
C THR A 81 23.32 -16.98 6.03
N GLY A 82 23.80 -16.07 5.21
CA GLY A 82 24.94 -16.30 4.36
C GLY A 82 25.16 -15.12 3.43
N TYR A 83 25.55 -15.41 2.20
CA TYR A 83 25.93 -14.39 1.23
C TYR A 83 25.76 -14.86 -0.20
N PHE A 84 25.58 -13.92 -1.11
CA PHE A 84 25.63 -14.12 -2.55
C PHE A 84 26.95 -13.59 -3.10
N THR A 85 27.64 -14.39 -3.90
CA THR A 85 28.85 -13.99 -4.62
C THR A 85 28.53 -13.87 -6.10
N ALA A 86 28.47 -12.64 -6.60
CA ALA A 86 28.10 -12.34 -7.97
C ALA A 86 29.30 -12.48 -8.93
N THR A 87 29.07 -13.08 -10.09
CA THR A 87 30.10 -13.28 -11.13
C THR A 87 30.30 -12.07 -12.04
N GLY A 88 29.37 -11.11 -12.04
CA GLY A 88 29.30 -10.04 -13.03
C GLY A 88 28.47 -10.39 -14.27
N ALA A 89 28.17 -11.67 -14.52
CA ALA A 89 27.51 -12.10 -15.76
C ALA A 89 26.08 -11.57 -15.89
N GLY A 90 25.38 -11.36 -14.77
CA GLY A 90 24.02 -10.81 -14.79
C GLY A 90 23.94 -9.37 -15.28
N SER A 91 25.06 -8.62 -15.27
CA SER A 91 25.11 -7.26 -15.81
C SER A 91 24.87 -7.21 -17.32
N ALA A 92 24.99 -8.32 -18.04
CA ALA A 92 24.65 -8.41 -19.45
C ALA A 92 23.15 -8.16 -19.73
N VAL A 93 22.27 -8.44 -18.75
CA VAL A 93 20.81 -8.35 -18.89
C VAL A 93 20.16 -7.38 -17.91
N SER A 94 20.85 -6.95 -16.86
CA SER A 94 20.28 -6.08 -15.82
C SER A 94 21.29 -5.08 -15.26
N THR A 95 20.83 -3.86 -14.98
CA THR A 95 21.58 -2.83 -14.26
C THR A 95 21.63 -3.05 -12.74
N ALA A 96 20.91 -4.07 -12.22
CA ALA A 96 20.79 -4.30 -10.80
C ALA A 96 22.13 -4.50 -10.12
N SER A 97 22.32 -3.78 -9.01
CA SER A 97 23.54 -3.79 -8.21
C SER A 97 23.93 -5.18 -7.74
N VAL A 98 22.93 -6.07 -7.54
CA VAL A 98 23.14 -7.47 -7.14
C VAL A 98 23.99 -8.28 -8.12
N PHE A 99 24.00 -7.92 -9.42
CA PHE A 99 24.74 -8.66 -10.43
C PHE A 99 26.15 -8.14 -10.69
N ARG A 100 26.55 -7.02 -10.06
CA ARG A 100 27.93 -6.52 -10.14
C ARG A 100 28.85 -7.44 -9.34
N VAL A 101 30.08 -7.66 -9.84
CA VAL A 101 31.08 -8.49 -9.16
C VAL A 101 31.25 -8.04 -7.71
N GLY A 102 31.06 -8.96 -6.78
CA GLY A 102 31.11 -8.66 -5.35
C GLY A 102 30.41 -9.70 -4.49
N ARG A 103 30.37 -9.42 -3.18
CA ARG A 103 29.74 -10.27 -2.17
C ARG A 103 28.69 -9.47 -1.41
N ILE A 104 27.49 -10.04 -1.30
CA ILE A 104 26.30 -9.38 -0.77
C ILE A 104 25.73 -10.23 0.37
N PRO A 105 25.49 -9.66 1.57
CA PRO A 105 24.84 -10.40 2.65
C PRO A 105 23.44 -10.86 2.27
N VAL A 106 23.08 -12.06 2.71
CA VAL A 106 21.75 -12.63 2.47
C VAL A 106 21.16 -13.16 3.76
N THR A 107 19.92 -12.76 4.05
CA THR A 107 19.06 -13.38 5.05
C THR A 107 18.12 -14.35 4.35
N GLY A 108 18.08 -15.60 4.79
CA GLY A 108 17.29 -16.67 4.19
C GLY A 108 16.30 -17.31 5.15
N ARG A 109 15.39 -18.12 4.60
CA ARG A 109 14.49 -18.98 5.36
C ARG A 109 14.14 -20.24 4.56
N PHE A 110 14.42 -21.41 5.14
CA PHE A 110 13.92 -22.69 4.64
C PHE A 110 12.56 -23.01 5.27
N SER A 111 11.66 -23.62 4.50
CA SER A 111 10.29 -23.88 4.97
C SER A 111 9.58 -25.00 4.23
N LEU A 112 8.54 -25.54 4.84
CA LEU A 112 7.63 -26.50 4.19
C LEU A 112 6.30 -25.85 3.87
N SER A 113 5.74 -26.12 2.70
CA SER A 113 4.38 -25.68 2.35
C SER A 113 3.35 -26.18 3.36
N GLY A 114 2.28 -25.41 3.56
CA GLY A 114 1.23 -25.67 4.54
C GLY A 114 1.18 -24.62 5.66
N GLY A 115 0.01 -24.46 6.26
CA GLY A 115 -0.24 -23.47 7.32
C GLY A 115 -0.08 -24.01 8.75
N ASN A 116 0.13 -25.31 8.93
CA ASN A 116 0.30 -25.91 10.26
C ASN A 116 1.81 -26.02 10.61
N PRO A 117 2.31 -25.29 11.62
CA PRO A 117 3.72 -25.32 12.01
C PRO A 117 4.12 -26.67 12.64
N SER A 118 3.14 -27.46 13.06
CA SER A 118 3.30 -28.75 13.70
C SER A 118 3.04 -29.91 12.73
N THR A 119 3.09 -29.73 11.43
CA THR A 119 3.01 -30.85 10.47
C THR A 119 4.31 -31.67 10.49
N PRO A 120 4.26 -33.02 10.59
CA PRO A 120 5.43 -33.86 10.38
C PRO A 120 6.02 -33.67 8.98
N ASP A 121 7.33 -33.81 8.85
CA ASP A 121 7.99 -33.80 7.55
C ASP A 121 7.52 -34.96 6.69
N ALA A 122 7.44 -34.74 5.38
CA ALA A 122 7.12 -35.76 4.40
C ALA A 122 7.83 -35.47 3.09
N ASP A 123 8.29 -36.53 2.40
CA ASP A 123 9.12 -36.41 1.20
C ASP A 123 8.45 -35.60 0.08
N ALA A 124 7.14 -35.80 -0.09
CA ALA A 124 6.34 -35.12 -1.10
C ALA A 124 6.03 -33.65 -0.77
N THR A 125 6.31 -33.17 0.44
CA THR A 125 5.99 -31.80 0.85
C THR A 125 6.86 -30.80 0.10
N VAL A 126 6.25 -29.77 -0.47
CA VAL A 126 6.98 -28.72 -1.18
C VAL A 126 7.88 -27.96 -0.20
N ARG A 127 9.13 -27.77 -0.61
CA ARG A 127 10.17 -27.08 0.15
C ARG A 127 10.33 -25.67 -0.42
N GLY A 128 10.37 -24.67 0.45
CA GLY A 128 10.55 -23.26 0.10
C GLY A 128 11.87 -22.71 0.61
N LEU A 129 12.47 -21.81 -0.18
CA LEU A 129 13.61 -20.99 0.19
C LEU A 129 13.29 -19.51 -0.09
N GLY A 130 13.10 -18.73 0.98
CA GLY A 130 13.03 -17.28 0.89
C GLY A 130 14.42 -16.68 1.08
N LEU A 131 14.82 -15.72 0.25
CA LEU A 131 16.07 -14.96 0.39
C LEU A 131 15.78 -13.46 0.34
N ALA A 132 16.52 -12.69 1.14
CA ALA A 132 16.56 -11.24 1.09
C ALA A 132 18.01 -10.80 0.98
N PHE A 133 18.31 -10.05 -0.08
CA PHE A 133 19.62 -9.48 -0.38
C PHE A 133 19.62 -8.03 0.09
N ASP A 134 20.55 -7.69 0.97
CA ASP A 134 20.77 -6.31 1.42
C ASP A 134 21.80 -5.65 0.49
N LEU A 135 21.31 -4.77 -0.39
CA LEU A 135 22.10 -4.19 -1.48
C LEU A 135 22.63 -2.80 -1.09
N PRO A 136 23.62 -2.25 -1.83
CA PRO A 136 24.04 -0.88 -1.67
C PRO A 136 22.88 0.13 -1.77
N ASP A 137 23.08 1.33 -1.21
CA ASP A 137 22.13 2.44 -1.25
C ASP A 137 20.74 2.15 -0.63
N GLY A 138 20.66 1.11 0.22
CA GLY A 138 19.44 0.72 0.90
C GLY A 138 18.42 0.02 -0.01
N GLU A 139 18.82 -0.38 -1.22
CA GLU A 139 18.04 -1.28 -2.05
C GLU A 139 17.94 -2.67 -1.41
N ARG A 140 16.86 -3.38 -1.73
CA ARG A 140 16.66 -4.76 -1.34
C ARG A 140 16.10 -5.55 -2.50
N TRP A 141 16.55 -6.79 -2.61
CA TRP A 141 15.88 -7.80 -3.41
C TRP A 141 15.34 -8.88 -2.49
N ARG A 142 14.08 -9.28 -2.68
CA ARG A 142 13.49 -10.42 -1.97
C ARG A 142 12.98 -11.43 -2.98
N ALA A 143 13.38 -12.67 -2.78
CA ALA A 143 12.96 -13.81 -3.60
C ALA A 143 12.29 -14.84 -2.70
N ALA A 144 11.10 -15.28 -3.08
CA ALA A 144 10.41 -16.40 -2.43
C ALA A 144 10.25 -17.53 -3.44
N MET A 145 11.04 -18.58 -3.27
CA MET A 145 11.23 -19.68 -4.20
C MET A 145 10.75 -20.99 -3.59
N VAL A 146 10.43 -21.97 -4.45
CA VAL A 146 10.05 -23.33 -4.04
C VAL A 146 10.72 -24.36 -4.92
N ASN A 147 10.76 -25.62 -4.47
CA ASN A 147 11.44 -26.68 -5.18
C ASN A 147 10.60 -27.40 -6.26
N THR A 148 9.48 -26.81 -6.68
CA THR A 148 8.70 -27.29 -7.82
C THR A 148 9.10 -26.54 -9.10
N PRO A 149 9.17 -27.20 -10.26
CA PRO A 149 9.65 -26.57 -11.51
C PRO A 149 8.67 -25.54 -12.09
N VAL A 150 7.39 -25.64 -11.73
CA VAL A 150 6.31 -24.71 -12.10
C VAL A 150 5.39 -24.49 -10.90
N PHE A 151 4.58 -23.43 -10.96
CA PHE A 151 3.47 -23.26 -10.01
C PHE A 151 2.25 -24.04 -10.51
N PRO A 152 1.44 -24.66 -9.62
CA PRO A 152 0.28 -25.40 -10.08
C PRO A 152 -0.76 -24.53 -10.78
N ASP A 153 -1.03 -23.32 -10.30
CA ASP A 153 -2.13 -22.50 -10.79
C ASP A 153 -1.64 -21.32 -11.62
N ARG A 154 -2.44 -20.87 -12.58
CA ARG A 154 -2.11 -19.69 -13.40
C ARG A 154 -2.54 -18.39 -12.75
N THR A 155 -3.61 -18.42 -11.95
CA THR A 155 -4.27 -17.22 -11.41
C THR A 155 -4.49 -17.32 -9.90
N PRO A 156 -4.65 -16.17 -9.20
CA PRO A 156 -5.02 -16.15 -7.79
C PRO A 156 -6.34 -16.89 -7.49
N ASP A 157 -7.34 -16.76 -8.36
CA ASP A 157 -8.62 -17.47 -8.22
C ASP A 157 -8.48 -18.99 -8.33
N GLY A 158 -7.72 -19.48 -9.32
CA GLY A 158 -7.44 -20.90 -9.46
C GLY A 158 -6.74 -21.45 -8.20
N PHE A 159 -5.77 -20.70 -7.67
CA PHE A 159 -5.11 -21.06 -6.42
C PHE A 159 -6.06 -21.04 -5.21
N TYR A 160 -6.91 -20.02 -5.09
CA TYR A 160 -7.92 -19.91 -4.03
C TYR A 160 -8.87 -21.10 -4.01
N GLU A 161 -9.34 -21.52 -5.19
CA GLU A 161 -10.20 -22.68 -5.34
C GLU A 161 -9.46 -23.99 -5.06
N ARG A 162 -8.22 -24.13 -5.55
CA ARG A 162 -7.40 -25.32 -5.32
C ARG A 162 -7.10 -25.53 -3.84
N LEU A 163 -6.87 -24.45 -3.08
CA LEU A 163 -6.68 -24.53 -1.64
C LEU A 163 -7.88 -25.22 -0.98
N LEU A 164 -9.10 -24.82 -1.33
CA LEU A 164 -10.32 -25.44 -0.81
C LEU A 164 -10.45 -26.89 -1.27
N ALA A 165 -10.19 -27.18 -2.55
CA ALA A 165 -10.23 -28.55 -3.08
C ALA A 165 -9.18 -29.47 -2.43
N SER A 166 -8.08 -28.91 -1.93
CA SER A 166 -7.01 -29.62 -1.23
C SER A 166 -7.27 -29.79 0.27
N LYS A 167 -8.38 -29.24 0.79
CA LYS A 167 -8.70 -29.32 2.22
C LYS A 167 -8.90 -30.77 2.64
N THR A 168 -8.20 -31.15 3.69
CA THR A 168 -8.28 -32.49 4.27
C THR A 168 -9.62 -32.70 4.97
N ASP A 169 -10.29 -33.82 4.69
CA ASP A 169 -11.47 -34.25 5.43
C ASP A 169 -11.04 -34.76 6.82
N PRO A 170 -11.58 -34.22 7.93
CA PRO A 170 -11.21 -34.66 9.28
C PRO A 170 -11.45 -36.15 9.58
N ALA A 171 -12.45 -36.77 8.94
CA ALA A 171 -12.77 -38.18 9.13
C ALA A 171 -11.79 -39.10 8.41
N THR A 172 -11.27 -38.69 7.24
CA THR A 172 -10.38 -39.55 6.42
C THR A 172 -8.90 -39.18 6.54
N GLY A 173 -8.60 -37.96 7.02
CA GLY A 173 -7.24 -37.42 7.02
C GLY A 173 -6.67 -37.16 5.63
N LYS A 174 -7.50 -37.17 4.57
CA LYS A 174 -7.09 -36.95 3.17
C LYS A 174 -7.99 -35.93 2.46
N PRO A 175 -7.51 -35.26 1.40
CA PRO A 175 -8.37 -34.46 0.54
C PRO A 175 -9.46 -35.32 -0.12
N ASP A 176 -10.61 -34.72 -0.36
CA ASP A 176 -11.72 -35.35 -1.10
C ASP A 176 -11.36 -35.49 -2.59
N PRO A 177 -11.28 -36.72 -3.12
CA PRO A 177 -10.87 -36.95 -4.51
C PRO A 177 -11.85 -36.38 -5.53
N ASP A 178 -13.15 -36.36 -5.23
CA ASP A 178 -14.17 -35.88 -6.15
C ASP A 178 -14.13 -34.36 -6.26
N ARG A 179 -13.88 -33.66 -5.14
CA ARG A 179 -13.65 -32.20 -5.16
C ARG A 179 -12.42 -31.82 -5.97
N MET A 180 -11.32 -32.54 -5.79
CA MET A 180 -10.11 -32.31 -6.57
C MET A 180 -10.35 -32.59 -8.06
N ALA A 181 -11.04 -33.67 -8.40
CA ALA A 181 -11.38 -33.99 -9.78
C ALA A 181 -12.27 -32.91 -10.43
N ALA A 182 -13.29 -32.42 -9.71
CA ALA A 182 -14.18 -31.35 -10.17
C ALA A 182 -13.48 -29.99 -10.31
N PHE A 183 -12.46 -29.72 -9.50
CA PHE A 183 -11.59 -28.56 -9.68
C PHE A 183 -10.73 -28.71 -10.93
N LEU A 184 -10.02 -29.84 -11.08
CA LEU A 184 -9.10 -30.06 -12.20
C LEU A 184 -9.79 -30.09 -13.56
N SER A 185 -11.06 -30.50 -13.64
CA SER A 185 -11.84 -30.46 -14.88
C SER A 185 -12.13 -29.02 -15.35
N ARG A 186 -12.22 -28.07 -14.42
CA ARG A 186 -12.41 -26.64 -14.70
C ARG A 186 -11.09 -25.89 -14.92
N HIS A 187 -9.97 -26.50 -14.48
CA HIS A 187 -8.63 -25.92 -14.51
C HIS A 187 -7.62 -26.86 -15.23
N PRO A 188 -7.76 -27.06 -16.55
CA PRO A 188 -6.89 -27.96 -17.32
C PRO A 188 -5.42 -27.53 -17.30
N GLU A 189 -5.14 -26.23 -17.19
CA GLU A 189 -3.79 -25.69 -16.98
C GLU A 189 -3.17 -26.18 -15.68
N THR A 190 -3.98 -26.24 -14.62
CA THR A 190 -3.54 -26.73 -13.30
C THR A 190 -3.34 -28.23 -13.30
N ALA A 191 -4.20 -28.98 -13.99
CA ALA A 191 -4.02 -30.41 -14.19
C ALA A 191 -2.70 -30.74 -14.92
N ALA A 192 -2.38 -29.97 -15.97
CA ALA A 192 -1.14 -30.12 -16.72
C ALA A 192 0.09 -29.81 -15.85
N ALA A 193 0.08 -28.70 -15.10
CA ALA A 193 1.18 -28.32 -14.21
C ALA A 193 1.39 -29.33 -13.08
N MET A 194 0.31 -29.81 -12.44
CA MET A 194 0.42 -30.86 -11.42
C MET A 194 0.97 -32.16 -11.98
N ASN A 195 0.67 -32.49 -13.25
CA ASN A 195 1.28 -33.65 -13.91
C ASN A 195 2.78 -33.46 -14.13
N LEU A 196 3.20 -32.28 -14.57
CA LEU A 196 4.62 -31.94 -14.71
C LEU A 196 5.35 -32.02 -13.36
N ILE A 197 4.74 -31.51 -12.28
CA ILE A 197 5.31 -31.58 -10.93
C ILE A 197 5.48 -33.03 -10.47
N ARG A 198 4.49 -33.90 -10.72
CA ARG A 198 4.62 -35.34 -10.38
C ARG A 198 5.76 -36.05 -11.10
N GLN A 199 6.11 -35.60 -12.30
CA GLN A 199 7.25 -36.14 -13.06
C GLN A 199 8.61 -35.68 -12.49
N HIS A 200 8.61 -34.67 -11.61
CA HIS A 200 9.80 -34.09 -10.97
C HIS A 200 9.66 -34.16 -9.44
N PRO A 201 9.69 -35.36 -8.84
CA PRO A 201 9.53 -35.50 -7.40
C PRO A 201 10.62 -34.71 -6.65
N PRO A 202 10.31 -34.14 -5.48
CA PRO A 202 11.30 -33.47 -4.66
C PRO A 202 12.51 -34.34 -4.32
N THR A 203 13.67 -33.71 -4.21
CA THR A 203 14.89 -34.37 -3.71
C THR A 203 14.77 -34.66 -2.21
N SER A 204 15.79 -35.32 -1.66
CA SER A 204 15.69 -35.88 -0.30
C SER A 204 15.64 -34.81 0.79
N GLY A 205 16.32 -33.67 0.59
CA GLY A 205 16.52 -32.64 1.59
C GLY A 205 16.33 -31.23 1.04
N PHE A 206 16.59 -30.25 1.90
CA PHE A 206 16.67 -28.84 1.47
C PHE A 206 17.99 -28.54 0.78
N ASP A 207 19.07 -29.18 1.22
CA ASP A 207 20.43 -29.02 0.73
C ASP A 207 20.58 -29.48 -0.72
N ASP A 208 19.94 -30.58 -1.12
CA ASP A 208 19.98 -31.07 -2.50
C ASP A 208 18.83 -30.59 -3.40
N SER A 209 17.97 -29.69 -2.91
CA SER A 209 16.85 -29.14 -3.69
C SER A 209 17.30 -28.04 -4.64
N THR A 210 16.80 -28.06 -5.88
CA THR A 210 16.75 -26.88 -6.74
C THR A 210 15.57 -26.02 -6.32
N PHE A 211 15.77 -24.71 -6.14
CA PHE A 211 14.68 -23.77 -5.82
C PHE A 211 14.42 -22.82 -6.98
N TYR A 212 13.18 -22.77 -7.45
CA TYR A 212 12.75 -21.98 -8.60
C TYR A 212 12.02 -20.71 -8.14
N GLY A 213 12.31 -19.58 -8.79
CA GLY A 213 11.55 -18.33 -8.63
C GLY A 213 10.13 -18.38 -9.18
N LEU A 214 9.85 -19.36 -10.05
CA LEU A 214 8.59 -19.62 -10.75
C LEU A 214 8.15 -18.52 -11.72
N ASN A 215 7.86 -17.34 -11.19
CA ASN A 215 7.34 -16.21 -11.97
C ASN A 215 8.41 -15.65 -12.91
N ALA A 216 7.97 -15.08 -14.03
CA ALA A 216 8.84 -14.28 -14.87
C ALA A 216 9.01 -12.87 -14.28
N PHE A 217 10.12 -12.23 -14.60
CA PHE A 217 10.42 -10.84 -14.27
C PHE A 217 11.06 -10.18 -15.49
N HIS A 218 11.16 -8.86 -15.51
CA HIS A 218 11.87 -8.13 -16.55
C HIS A 218 13.18 -7.59 -16.01
N CYS A 219 14.27 -7.83 -16.73
CA CYS A 219 15.57 -7.26 -16.45
C CYS A 219 15.91 -6.24 -17.53
N THR A 220 16.40 -5.06 -17.13
CA THR A 220 16.80 -3.98 -18.05
C THR A 220 18.29 -3.69 -17.88
N ASN A 221 19.06 -3.86 -18.95
CA ASN A 221 20.50 -3.60 -18.97
C ASN A 221 20.83 -2.11 -19.15
N ASP A 222 22.12 -1.78 -19.16
CA ASP A 222 22.64 -0.41 -19.25
C ASP A 222 22.38 0.25 -20.61
N THR A 223 22.14 -0.53 -21.66
CA THR A 223 21.71 -0.03 -22.98
C THR A 223 20.20 0.19 -23.08
N GLY A 224 19.44 -0.10 -22.02
CA GLY A 224 17.99 0.07 -21.96
C GLY A 224 17.20 -1.09 -22.58
N VAL A 225 17.87 -2.19 -22.97
CA VAL A 225 17.20 -3.39 -23.47
C VAL A 225 16.58 -4.16 -22.32
N THR A 226 15.29 -4.44 -22.43
CA THR A 226 14.52 -5.20 -21.44
C THR A 226 14.23 -6.60 -21.95
N VAL A 227 14.59 -7.61 -21.15
CA VAL A 227 14.33 -9.03 -21.45
C VAL A 227 13.59 -9.71 -20.30
N PRO A 228 12.69 -10.66 -20.58
CA PRO A 228 12.09 -11.48 -19.54
C PRO A 228 13.11 -12.48 -19.00
N VAL A 229 13.10 -12.70 -17.69
CA VAL A 229 13.96 -13.66 -17.00
C VAL A 229 13.17 -14.50 -16.02
N ARG A 230 13.61 -15.74 -15.81
CA ARG A 230 13.28 -16.56 -14.65
C ARG A 230 14.57 -16.97 -13.96
N TRP A 231 14.54 -17.23 -12.67
CA TRP A 231 15.72 -17.69 -11.94
C TRP A 231 15.48 -18.99 -11.19
N ALA A 232 16.58 -19.72 -11.00
CA ALA A 232 16.64 -20.89 -10.16
C ALA A 232 17.95 -20.93 -9.36
N LEU A 233 17.90 -21.52 -8.17
CA LEU A 233 19.05 -21.86 -7.35
C LEU A 233 19.29 -23.36 -7.47
N VAL A 234 20.36 -23.73 -8.15
CA VAL A 234 20.75 -25.13 -8.39
C VAL A 234 21.84 -25.53 -7.40
N PRO A 235 21.66 -26.59 -6.60
CA PRO A 235 22.63 -26.98 -5.57
C PRO A 235 23.96 -27.41 -6.18
N GLU A 236 25.07 -27.08 -5.52
CA GLU A 236 26.40 -27.58 -5.87
C GLU A 236 26.75 -28.89 -5.15
N GLN A 237 26.12 -29.11 -4.00
CA GLN A 237 26.19 -30.39 -3.28
C GLN A 237 25.49 -31.51 -4.07
N PRO A 238 26.02 -32.75 -4.00
CA PRO A 238 25.43 -33.89 -4.70
C PRO A 238 24.07 -34.27 -4.08
N ALA A 239 23.14 -34.68 -4.94
CA ALA A 239 21.88 -35.25 -4.47
C ALA A 239 22.11 -36.56 -3.71
N ARG A 240 21.32 -36.78 -2.66
CA ARG A 240 21.36 -38.05 -1.95
C ARG A 240 20.93 -39.17 -2.90
N SER A 241 21.59 -40.33 -2.77
CA SER A 241 21.29 -41.48 -3.61
C SER A 241 19.81 -41.90 -3.49
N PRO A 242 19.10 -42.08 -4.62
CA PRO A 242 17.73 -42.58 -4.63
C PRO A 242 17.63 -43.95 -3.94
N GLY A 243 16.52 -44.21 -3.25
CA GLY A 243 16.21 -45.52 -2.66
C GLY A 243 16.77 -45.76 -1.25
N LEU A 244 17.47 -44.79 -0.65
CA LEU A 244 17.75 -44.84 0.80
C LEU A 244 16.43 -44.72 1.58
N PRO A 245 16.28 -45.46 2.70
CA PRO A 245 15.07 -45.37 3.50
C PRO A 245 14.85 -43.92 3.98
N PRO A 246 13.57 -43.50 4.10
CA PRO A 246 13.23 -42.20 4.66
C PRO A 246 13.90 -42.03 6.03
N LEU A 247 14.34 -40.81 6.31
CA LEU A 247 14.96 -40.55 7.60
C LEU A 247 13.89 -40.62 8.69
N PRO A 248 14.19 -41.29 9.81
CA PRO A 248 13.27 -41.33 10.93
C PRO A 248 13.20 -39.95 11.59
N GLY A 249 12.07 -39.68 12.23
CA GLY A 249 11.88 -38.44 12.98
C GLY A 249 10.85 -37.51 12.34
N ARG A 250 10.27 -36.67 13.17
CA ARG A 250 9.15 -35.79 12.79
C ARG A 250 9.60 -34.54 12.03
N ASP A 251 10.87 -34.17 12.20
CA ASP A 251 11.48 -32.93 11.73
C ASP A 251 12.77 -33.21 10.94
N TYR A 252 12.87 -34.41 10.32
CA TYR A 252 14.08 -34.94 9.71
C TYR A 252 14.66 -34.06 8.59
N LEU A 253 13.85 -33.30 7.84
CA LEU A 253 14.32 -32.40 6.79
C LEU A 253 15.08 -31.22 7.40
N PHE A 254 14.62 -30.71 8.54
CA PHE A 254 15.27 -29.62 9.25
C PHE A 254 16.49 -30.09 10.05
N ASP A 255 16.41 -31.27 10.66
CA ASP A 255 17.53 -31.87 11.39
C ASP A 255 18.71 -32.15 10.46
N THR A 256 18.44 -32.70 9.26
CA THR A 256 19.48 -32.95 8.26
C THR A 256 20.06 -31.69 7.66
N LEU A 257 19.24 -30.68 7.39
CA LEU A 257 19.71 -29.37 6.95
C LEU A 257 20.67 -28.76 8.00
N THR A 258 20.28 -28.77 9.27
CA THR A 258 21.09 -28.24 10.37
C THR A 258 22.41 -29.01 10.49
N ALA A 259 22.36 -30.34 10.40
CA ALA A 259 23.55 -31.18 10.43
C ALA A 259 24.44 -31.00 9.19
N ALA A 260 23.88 -30.66 8.03
CA ALA A 260 24.64 -30.40 6.81
C ALA A 260 25.41 -29.08 6.91
N VAL A 261 24.73 -28.01 7.34
CA VAL A 261 25.33 -26.68 7.53
C VAL A 261 26.43 -26.70 8.61
N SER A 262 26.29 -27.51 9.67
CA SER A 262 27.33 -27.64 10.69
C SER A 262 28.60 -28.36 10.20
N ARG A 263 28.52 -29.16 9.11
CA ARG A 263 29.69 -29.77 8.47
C ARG A 263 30.40 -28.83 7.50
N GLY A 264 29.67 -27.86 6.95
CA GLY A 264 30.21 -26.87 6.03
C GLY A 264 29.12 -26.06 5.34
N PRO A 265 29.49 -24.93 4.72
CA PRO A 265 28.53 -24.07 4.05
C PRO A 265 27.90 -24.77 2.84
N LEU A 266 26.58 -24.62 2.68
CA LEU A 266 25.83 -25.13 1.54
C LEU A 266 25.80 -24.09 0.42
N ARG A 267 25.81 -24.54 -0.83
CA ARG A 267 25.95 -23.66 -1.99
C ARG A 267 24.94 -23.95 -3.09
N TRP A 268 24.44 -22.89 -3.71
CA TRP A 268 23.59 -22.96 -4.89
C TRP A 268 24.03 -21.94 -5.93
N ARG A 269 24.16 -22.38 -7.19
CA ARG A 269 24.36 -21.48 -8.33
C ARG A 269 23.04 -20.83 -8.69
N MET A 270 23.04 -19.51 -8.79
CA MET A 270 21.91 -18.73 -9.28
C MET A 270 21.99 -18.67 -10.80
N LEU A 271 21.01 -19.28 -11.44
CA LEU A 271 20.89 -19.34 -12.90
C LEU A 271 19.75 -18.43 -13.34
N LEU A 272 20.02 -17.54 -14.30
CA LEU A 272 19.00 -16.76 -14.99
C LEU A 272 18.71 -17.37 -16.35
N THR A 273 17.49 -17.87 -16.55
CA THR A 273 16.99 -18.27 -17.86
C THR A 273 16.43 -17.04 -18.56
N ILE A 274 16.94 -16.72 -19.75
CA ILE A 274 16.52 -15.56 -20.54
C ILE A 274 15.41 -15.98 -21.51
N GLY A 275 14.25 -15.36 -21.39
CA GLY A 275 13.12 -15.59 -22.26
C GLY A 275 13.27 -14.85 -23.59
N GLN A 276 12.56 -15.33 -24.60
CA GLN A 276 12.51 -14.77 -25.94
C GLN A 276 11.08 -14.30 -26.28
N PRO A 277 10.89 -13.49 -27.34
CA PRO A 277 9.55 -13.18 -27.83
C PRO A 277 8.71 -14.44 -28.04
N GLY A 278 7.50 -14.47 -27.48
CA GLY A 278 6.59 -15.61 -27.50
C GLY A 278 6.62 -16.49 -26.25
N ASP A 279 7.64 -16.37 -25.39
CA ASP A 279 7.61 -16.99 -24.06
C ASP A 279 6.55 -16.34 -23.18
N ARG A 280 5.80 -17.16 -22.45
CA ARG A 280 4.74 -16.69 -21.55
C ARG A 280 5.35 -16.11 -20.28
N THR A 281 5.14 -14.83 -20.05
CA THR A 281 5.56 -14.10 -18.85
C THR A 281 4.45 -13.98 -17.80
N ASP A 282 3.22 -14.33 -18.18
CA ASP A 282 1.99 -14.26 -17.39
C ASP A 282 1.47 -15.63 -16.90
N ASP A 283 2.24 -16.70 -17.12
CA ASP A 283 1.82 -18.07 -16.86
C ASP A 283 2.93 -18.90 -16.21
N ALA A 284 2.89 -18.98 -14.87
CA ALA A 284 3.80 -19.78 -14.06
C ALA A 284 3.54 -21.30 -14.13
N THR A 285 2.45 -21.75 -14.79
CA THR A 285 2.13 -23.18 -14.96
C THR A 285 2.96 -23.84 -16.06
N ARG A 286 3.57 -23.03 -16.93
CA ARG A 286 4.30 -23.48 -18.11
C ARG A 286 5.80 -23.24 -17.96
N PRO A 287 6.66 -24.24 -18.18
CA PRO A 287 8.09 -24.02 -18.30
C PRO A 287 8.40 -23.31 -19.62
N TRP A 288 9.50 -22.57 -19.67
CA TRP A 288 10.08 -22.12 -20.93
C TRP A 288 10.88 -23.27 -21.59
N PRO A 289 11.10 -23.23 -22.92
CA PRO A 289 11.88 -24.24 -23.60
C PRO A 289 13.28 -24.45 -22.96
N PRO A 290 13.77 -25.69 -22.84
CA PRO A 290 15.09 -25.96 -22.26
C PRO A 290 16.26 -25.42 -23.10
N THR A 291 15.99 -25.00 -24.35
CA THR A 291 16.96 -24.37 -25.24
C THR A 291 17.19 -22.89 -24.95
N ARG A 292 16.48 -22.30 -23.98
CA ARG A 292 16.71 -20.91 -23.57
C ARG A 292 18.12 -20.71 -23.04
N GLN A 293 18.68 -19.56 -23.33
CA GLN A 293 19.97 -19.16 -22.80
C GLN A 293 19.89 -19.09 -21.28
N VAL A 294 20.89 -19.66 -20.60
CA VAL A 294 21.02 -19.63 -19.15
C VAL A 294 22.33 -18.95 -18.79
N LEU A 295 22.27 -17.95 -17.92
CA LEU A 295 23.43 -17.27 -17.36
C LEU A 295 23.66 -17.73 -15.91
N ASP A 296 24.88 -18.11 -15.59
CA ASP A 296 25.33 -18.30 -14.22
C ASP A 296 25.77 -16.96 -13.62
N VAL A 297 24.95 -16.40 -12.74
CA VAL A 297 25.14 -15.04 -12.24
C VAL A 297 25.80 -14.97 -10.87
N GLY A 298 26.08 -16.13 -10.25
CA GLY A 298 26.74 -16.19 -8.96
C GLY A 298 26.28 -17.34 -8.08
N THR A 299 26.84 -17.41 -6.88
CA THR A 299 26.58 -18.49 -5.93
C THR A 299 26.01 -17.93 -4.63
N VAL A 300 24.85 -18.43 -4.21
CA VAL A 300 24.32 -18.26 -2.86
C VAL A 300 24.99 -19.28 -1.96
N THR A 301 25.63 -18.81 -0.90
CA THR A 301 26.23 -19.64 0.14
C THR A 301 25.48 -19.42 1.45
N ILE A 302 25.03 -20.51 2.09
CA ILE A 302 24.40 -20.49 3.42
C ILE A 302 25.36 -21.18 4.39
N ASP A 303 25.80 -20.46 5.42
CA ASP A 303 26.76 -20.93 6.41
C ASP A 303 26.15 -21.12 7.81
N THR A 304 24.95 -20.60 8.03
CA THR A 304 24.27 -20.66 9.32
C THR A 304 22.80 -20.95 9.12
N VAL A 305 22.26 -21.87 9.92
CA VAL A 305 20.82 -22.15 10.04
C VAL A 305 20.45 -22.18 11.52
N GLN A 306 19.33 -21.56 11.87
CA GLN A 306 18.89 -21.39 13.25
C GLN A 306 17.38 -21.52 13.36
N THR A 307 16.89 -21.86 14.55
CA THR A 307 15.46 -21.74 14.85
C THR A 307 15.00 -20.29 14.68
N GLU A 308 13.72 -20.07 14.35
CA GLU A 308 13.23 -18.73 14.04
C GLU A 308 13.18 -17.79 15.25
N ALA A 309 13.10 -18.31 16.49
CA ALA A 309 12.96 -17.48 17.69
C ALA A 309 14.08 -16.44 17.90
N PRO A 310 15.38 -16.77 17.73
CA PRO A 310 16.47 -15.79 17.78
C PRO A 310 16.79 -15.10 16.42
N HIS A 311 16.08 -15.41 15.33
CA HIS A 311 16.51 -15.03 13.98
C HIS A 311 15.59 -13.98 13.34
N THR A 312 16.19 -12.93 12.77
CA THR A 312 15.54 -11.88 11.95
C THR A 312 14.65 -12.40 10.81
N ALA A 313 14.85 -13.64 10.34
CA ALA A 313 14.04 -14.26 9.29
C ALA A 313 12.59 -14.52 9.72
N ARG A 314 12.33 -14.69 11.03
CA ARG A 314 10.97 -14.76 11.58
C ARG A 314 10.17 -13.51 11.24
N ASP A 315 10.86 -12.39 11.39
CA ASP A 315 10.33 -11.03 11.39
C ASP A 315 10.40 -10.39 9.99
N LEU A 316 10.99 -11.13 9.04
CA LEU A 316 11.11 -10.71 7.66
C LEU A 316 9.93 -11.21 6.81
N ASN A 317 9.44 -10.30 5.97
CA ASN A 317 8.58 -10.62 4.85
C ASN A 317 9.44 -10.85 3.59
N PHE A 318 9.18 -11.90 2.82
CA PHE A 318 9.89 -12.24 1.58
C PHE A 318 9.05 -11.90 0.33
N ASP A 319 8.34 -10.77 0.36
CA ASP A 319 7.51 -10.27 -0.74
C ASP A 319 8.30 -10.22 -2.06
N PRO A 320 7.89 -10.97 -3.11
CA PRO A 320 8.64 -11.10 -4.36
C PRO A 320 8.70 -9.82 -5.19
N LEU A 321 7.93 -8.78 -4.82
CA LEU A 321 7.93 -7.48 -5.50
C LEU A 321 8.79 -6.42 -4.81
N ILE A 322 9.56 -6.81 -3.79
CA ILE A 322 10.69 -5.99 -3.34
C ILE A 322 11.87 -6.30 -4.25
N LEU A 323 11.99 -5.50 -5.30
CA LEU A 323 12.96 -5.64 -6.37
C LEU A 323 13.94 -4.45 -6.37
N PRO A 324 15.22 -4.67 -6.73
CA PRO A 324 16.17 -3.59 -6.93
C PRO A 324 15.94 -2.90 -8.27
N THR A 325 16.53 -1.71 -8.44
CA THR A 325 16.56 -1.05 -9.75
C THR A 325 17.18 -1.99 -10.79
N GLY A 326 16.61 -2.06 -11.98
CA GLY A 326 17.05 -2.96 -13.05
C GLY A 326 16.34 -4.31 -13.09
N ILE A 327 15.45 -4.59 -12.13
CA ILE A 327 14.51 -5.72 -12.17
C ILE A 327 13.09 -5.19 -11.92
N ALA A 328 12.14 -5.60 -12.76
CA ALA A 328 10.74 -5.20 -12.70
C ALA A 328 9.81 -6.43 -12.74
N PRO A 329 8.58 -6.34 -12.20
CA PRO A 329 7.60 -7.41 -12.34
C PRO A 329 7.22 -7.66 -13.80
N SER A 330 6.87 -8.90 -14.14
CA SER A 330 6.15 -9.21 -15.38
C SER A 330 4.64 -8.96 -15.24
N ASP A 331 3.90 -9.33 -16.27
CA ASP A 331 2.44 -9.38 -16.32
C ASP A 331 1.81 -10.62 -15.65
N ASP A 332 2.58 -11.38 -14.86
CA ASP A 332 2.07 -12.51 -14.09
C ASP A 332 1.10 -12.06 -12.98
N PRO A 333 -0.19 -12.47 -13.03
CA PRO A 333 -1.19 -12.02 -12.06
C PRO A 333 -0.90 -12.52 -10.64
N LEU A 334 -0.10 -13.58 -10.49
CA LEU A 334 0.29 -14.10 -9.18
C LEU A 334 1.26 -13.16 -8.47
N LEU A 335 2.07 -12.37 -9.17
CA LEU A 335 3.08 -11.51 -8.55
C LEU A 335 2.44 -10.45 -7.65
N SER A 336 1.47 -9.71 -8.18
CA SER A 336 0.77 -8.65 -7.46
C SER A 336 -0.06 -9.22 -6.31
N ALA A 337 -0.77 -10.33 -6.55
CA ALA A 337 -1.53 -11.04 -5.53
C ALA A 337 -0.64 -11.55 -4.39
N ARG A 338 0.55 -12.08 -4.70
CA ARG A 338 1.54 -12.50 -3.71
C ARG A 338 1.96 -11.33 -2.83
N SER A 339 2.33 -10.19 -3.39
CA SER A 339 2.73 -9.02 -2.58
C SER A 339 1.63 -8.57 -1.61
N ALA A 340 0.38 -8.56 -2.08
CA ALA A 340 -0.78 -8.19 -1.26
C ALA A 340 -1.02 -9.18 -0.11
N VAL A 341 -1.02 -10.50 -0.40
CA VAL A 341 -1.24 -11.56 0.61
C VAL A 341 -0.08 -11.67 1.57
N TYR A 342 1.17 -11.49 1.11
CA TYR A 342 2.35 -11.47 1.98
C TYR A 342 2.23 -10.33 2.99
N THR A 343 1.78 -9.15 2.56
CA THR A 343 1.54 -7.99 3.43
C THR A 343 0.40 -8.23 4.42
N GLU A 344 -0.72 -8.80 3.98
CA GLU A 344 -1.87 -9.13 4.84
C GLU A 344 -1.49 -10.19 5.89
N SER A 345 -0.87 -11.29 5.48
CA SER A 345 -0.41 -12.34 6.38
C SER A 345 0.63 -11.83 7.38
N PHE A 346 1.56 -10.96 6.94
CA PHE A 346 2.52 -10.32 7.82
C PHE A 346 1.83 -9.43 8.86
N THR A 347 0.79 -8.69 8.46
CA THR A 347 0.01 -7.84 9.38
C THR A 347 -0.68 -8.68 10.45
N ARG A 348 -1.33 -9.78 10.07
CA ARG A 348 -2.05 -10.66 11.02
C ARG A 348 -1.13 -11.37 12.00
N ARG A 349 0.01 -11.88 11.55
CA ARG A 349 0.94 -12.63 12.44
C ARG A 349 1.69 -11.76 13.44
N SER A 350 1.76 -10.46 13.18
CA SER A 350 2.53 -9.51 13.99
C SER A 350 1.69 -8.87 15.12
N GLY A 351 0.42 -9.28 15.30
CA GLY A 351 -0.60 -8.53 16.05
C GLY A 351 -1.05 -9.03 17.44
N SER A 352 -0.29 -9.83 18.21
CA SER A 352 -0.69 -10.25 19.58
C SER A 352 -0.20 -9.27 20.68
N PRO A 353 -1.01 -8.91 21.71
CA PRO A 353 -0.90 -7.59 22.38
C PRO A 353 -0.19 -7.54 23.76
N GLN A 354 0.36 -6.37 24.14
CA GLN A 354 0.55 -5.91 25.53
C GLN A 354 0.35 -4.37 25.69
N HIS A 355 0.05 -3.95 26.93
CA HIS A 355 -0.76 -2.81 27.41
C HIS A 355 -0.24 -1.34 27.27
N ARG A 356 -1.18 -0.36 27.39
CA ARG A 356 -1.01 1.13 27.47
C ARG A 356 -0.67 1.63 28.90
N PRO A 357 -0.23 2.91 29.09
CA PRO A 357 -1.16 4.02 29.42
C PRO A 357 -0.80 5.42 28.81
N SER A 358 -1.42 6.50 29.32
CA SER A 358 -1.95 7.71 28.65
C SER A 358 -1.55 9.10 29.23
N SER A 359 -1.82 10.18 28.44
CA SER A 359 -2.03 11.64 28.77
C SER A 359 -0.78 12.51 29.11
N MET A 360 -0.68 13.84 28.92
CA MET A 360 -1.61 14.97 29.14
C MET A 360 -1.17 16.28 28.42
N TRP A 361 -2.02 17.31 28.52
CA TRP A 361 -2.09 18.64 27.88
C TRP A 361 -1.11 19.72 28.40
N MET A 362 -0.91 20.79 27.61
CA MET A 362 -0.63 22.16 28.11
C MET A 362 -1.07 23.23 27.10
N GLY A 363 -1.69 24.31 27.57
CA GLY A 363 -2.07 25.47 26.78
C GLY A 363 -1.47 26.76 27.33
N CYS A 364 -1.45 27.84 26.53
CA CYS A 364 -1.57 29.22 26.99
C CYS A 364 -1.86 30.16 25.82
N ALA A 365 -2.59 31.25 26.08
CA ALA A 365 -3.06 32.26 25.14
C ALA A 365 -2.21 33.54 25.23
N MET A 366 -2.15 34.34 24.15
CA MET A 366 -2.18 35.81 24.26
C MET A 366 -2.50 36.52 22.93
N THR A 367 -2.91 37.77 23.09
CA THR A 367 -3.78 38.66 22.29
C THR A 367 -3.06 39.61 21.32
N ALA A 368 -3.73 40.09 20.26
CA ALA A 368 -3.61 41.48 19.77
C ALA A 368 -4.66 41.86 18.69
N ASP A 369 -4.92 43.17 18.65
CA ASP A 369 -6.03 44.01 18.15
C ASP A 369 -6.24 44.08 16.60
N PRO A 370 -7.46 44.37 16.09
CA PRO A 370 -7.80 44.33 14.68
C PRO A 370 -8.01 45.73 14.09
N THR A 371 -7.11 46.18 13.23
CA THR A 371 -7.49 47.18 12.21
C THR A 371 -6.94 46.77 10.85
N ASP A 372 -7.90 46.70 9.92
CA ASP A 372 -7.77 46.59 8.46
C ASP A 372 -7.32 45.23 7.88
N ARG A 373 -8.26 44.44 7.34
CA ARG A 373 -7.92 43.20 6.60
C ARG A 373 -8.80 42.94 5.36
N PRO A 374 -8.19 42.48 4.24
CA PRO A 374 -8.85 42.23 2.97
C PRO A 374 -9.80 41.02 2.99
N LEU A 375 -10.86 41.09 2.19
CA LEU A 375 -11.96 40.11 2.10
C LEU A 375 -11.60 38.76 1.44
N ARG A 376 -10.35 38.54 0.97
CA ARG A 376 -9.92 37.33 0.23
C ARG A 376 -8.54 36.84 0.69
N PHE A 377 -8.31 35.53 0.60
CA PHE A 377 -7.00 34.93 0.88
C PHE A 377 -5.98 35.24 -0.23
N ALA A 378 -4.70 35.33 0.15
CA ALA A 378 -3.61 35.52 -0.79
C ALA A 378 -3.61 34.42 -1.89
N PRO A 379 -3.19 34.74 -3.13
CA PRO A 379 -3.17 33.77 -4.23
C PRO A 379 -2.37 32.49 -3.89
N THR A 380 -1.26 32.64 -3.17
CA THR A 380 -0.41 31.53 -2.71
C THR A 380 -1.16 30.58 -1.77
N VAL A 381 -1.89 31.10 -0.79
CA VAL A 381 -2.72 30.31 0.13
C VAL A 381 -3.78 29.52 -0.64
N ARG A 382 -4.38 30.13 -1.67
CA ARG A 382 -5.40 29.47 -2.50
C ARG A 382 -4.80 28.36 -3.36
N LEU A 383 -3.69 28.62 -4.05
CA LEU A 383 -3.00 27.63 -4.87
C LEU A 383 -2.59 26.40 -4.04
N LEU A 384 -1.93 26.63 -2.91
CA LEU A 384 -1.52 25.57 -1.99
C LEU A 384 -2.73 24.82 -1.41
N HIS A 385 -3.86 25.52 -1.22
CA HIS A 385 -5.09 24.89 -0.76
C HIS A 385 -5.66 23.88 -1.76
N TRP A 386 -5.85 24.32 -3.00
CA TRP A 386 -6.45 23.47 -4.04
C TRP A 386 -5.52 22.34 -4.48
N ALA A 387 -4.21 22.60 -4.56
CA ALA A 387 -3.23 21.53 -4.81
C ALA A 387 -3.34 20.42 -3.76
N MET A 388 -3.40 20.79 -2.48
CA MET A 388 -3.59 19.84 -1.39
C MET A 388 -4.91 19.09 -1.48
N ALA A 389 -6.02 19.79 -1.75
CA ALA A 389 -7.34 19.17 -1.83
C ALA A 389 -7.37 18.09 -2.92
N VAL A 390 -6.83 18.40 -4.11
CA VAL A 390 -6.73 17.45 -5.22
C VAL A 390 -5.86 16.24 -4.83
N MET A 391 -4.69 16.48 -4.23
CA MET A 391 -3.79 15.40 -3.80
C MET A 391 -4.42 14.50 -2.74
N VAL A 392 -5.13 15.06 -1.76
CA VAL A 392 -5.82 14.30 -0.70
C VAL A 392 -6.95 13.45 -1.28
N ILE A 393 -7.77 14.01 -2.19
CA ILE A 393 -8.82 13.25 -2.87
C ILE A 393 -8.21 12.07 -3.64
N ALA A 394 -7.15 12.33 -4.43
CA ALA A 394 -6.45 11.28 -5.16
C ALA A 394 -5.88 10.21 -4.22
N GLN A 395 -5.25 10.60 -3.10
CA GLN A 395 -4.70 9.66 -2.12
C GLN A 395 -5.78 8.79 -1.47
N LEU A 396 -6.94 9.35 -1.13
CA LEU A 396 -8.06 8.61 -0.55
C LEU A 396 -8.63 7.57 -1.53
N LEU A 397 -8.79 7.95 -2.81
CA LEU A 397 -9.26 7.03 -3.85
C LEU A 397 -8.24 5.91 -4.13
N VAL A 398 -6.97 6.26 -4.31
CA VAL A 398 -5.89 5.27 -4.51
C VAL A 398 -5.82 4.31 -3.33
N SER A 399 -5.91 4.83 -2.08
CA SER A 399 -5.88 3.99 -0.88
C SER A 399 -7.07 3.05 -0.77
N ALA A 400 -8.27 3.48 -1.14
CA ALA A 400 -9.48 2.66 -1.04
C ALA A 400 -9.42 1.47 -2.02
N VAL A 401 -8.98 1.70 -3.25
CA VAL A 401 -8.84 0.64 -4.26
C VAL A 401 -7.66 -0.28 -3.95
N MET A 402 -6.54 0.27 -3.43
CA MET A 402 -5.33 -0.51 -3.14
C MET A 402 -5.59 -1.64 -2.14
N VAL A 403 -6.43 -1.41 -1.12
CA VAL A 403 -6.66 -2.41 -0.06
C VAL A 403 -7.60 -3.54 -0.47
N THR A 404 -8.26 -3.43 -1.63
CA THR A 404 -9.24 -4.41 -2.12
C THR A 404 -8.78 -5.20 -3.32
N THR A 405 -7.86 -4.66 -4.13
CA THR A 405 -7.38 -5.33 -5.33
C THR A 405 -6.21 -6.28 -5.06
N LEU A 406 -6.18 -7.40 -5.80
CA LEU A 406 -5.01 -8.28 -5.91
C LEU A 406 -4.15 -7.95 -7.13
N ASP A 407 -4.77 -7.68 -8.28
CA ASP A 407 -4.07 -7.50 -9.55
C ASP A 407 -3.22 -6.22 -9.60
N HIS A 408 -3.72 -5.12 -9.05
CA HIS A 408 -3.09 -3.80 -9.18
C HIS A 408 -2.44 -3.31 -7.88
N TYR A 409 -2.32 -4.17 -6.87
CA TYR A 409 -1.82 -3.79 -5.54
C TYR A 409 -0.45 -3.12 -5.61
N HIS A 410 0.50 -3.73 -6.33
CA HIS A 410 1.85 -3.19 -6.47
C HIS A 410 1.87 -1.81 -7.14
N LEU A 411 1.15 -1.66 -8.25
CA LEU A 411 1.05 -0.39 -8.97
C LEU A 411 0.46 0.71 -8.07
N LEU A 412 -0.67 0.43 -7.42
CA LEU A 412 -1.32 1.41 -6.54
C LEU A 412 -0.44 1.78 -5.35
N ARG A 413 0.29 0.83 -4.77
CA ARG A 413 1.27 1.10 -3.71
C ARG A 413 2.41 1.99 -4.21
N SER A 414 2.91 1.76 -5.42
CA SER A 414 3.99 2.55 -6.03
C SER A 414 3.61 4.03 -6.24
N VAL A 415 2.31 4.34 -6.34
CA VAL A 415 1.79 5.71 -6.41
C VAL A 415 1.41 6.24 -5.03
N HIS A 416 0.84 5.40 -4.16
CA HIS A 416 0.38 5.76 -2.82
C HIS A 416 1.51 6.33 -1.93
N VAL A 417 2.69 5.71 -1.98
CA VAL A 417 3.82 6.09 -1.12
C VAL A 417 4.39 7.46 -1.53
N PRO A 418 4.77 7.72 -2.81
CA PRO A 418 5.24 9.04 -3.23
C PRO A 418 4.19 10.13 -3.08
N LEU A 419 2.91 9.86 -3.39
CA LEU A 419 1.84 10.84 -3.23
C LEU A 419 1.64 11.23 -1.77
N GLY A 420 1.71 10.28 -0.83
CA GLY A 420 1.70 10.53 0.60
C GLY A 420 2.89 11.39 1.08
N ALA A 421 4.09 11.14 0.57
CA ALA A 421 5.27 11.96 0.86
C ALA A 421 5.15 13.39 0.29
N ALA A 422 4.60 13.54 -0.93
CA ALA A 422 4.33 14.84 -1.53
C ALA A 422 3.28 15.63 -0.73
N ILE A 423 2.24 14.96 -0.23
CA ILE A 423 1.26 15.52 0.70
C ILE A 423 1.94 16.04 1.98
N LEU A 424 2.85 15.25 2.57
CA LEU A 424 3.60 15.64 3.76
C LEU A 424 4.46 16.89 3.51
N ALA A 425 5.18 16.93 2.40
CA ALA A 425 5.97 18.09 2.01
C ALA A 425 5.08 19.33 1.80
N LEU A 426 3.94 19.19 1.11
CA LEU A 426 3.03 20.28 0.84
C LEU A 426 2.37 20.81 2.12
N VAL A 427 1.98 19.96 3.07
CA VAL A 427 1.41 20.42 4.34
C VAL A 427 2.45 21.18 5.18
N ILE A 428 3.72 20.79 5.15
CA ILE A 428 4.81 21.53 5.80
C ILE A 428 4.96 22.93 5.18
N VAL A 429 5.00 23.02 3.84
CA VAL A 429 5.03 24.31 3.12
C VAL A 429 3.80 25.16 3.48
N ARG A 430 2.62 24.55 3.60
CA ARG A 430 1.40 25.24 3.98
C ARG A 430 1.42 25.75 5.42
N ILE A 431 1.95 24.98 6.36
CA ILE A 431 2.14 25.42 7.75
C ILE A 431 3.10 26.61 7.77
N GLY A 432 4.24 26.54 7.08
CA GLY A 432 5.17 27.66 6.93
C GLY A 432 4.50 28.90 6.33
N ASN A 433 3.77 28.74 5.23
CA ASN A 433 3.03 29.84 4.61
C ASN A 433 1.93 30.41 5.52
N ARG A 434 1.29 29.60 6.37
CA ARG A 434 0.29 30.06 7.36
C ARG A 434 0.93 30.87 8.48
N LEU A 435 2.17 30.53 8.88
CA LEU A 435 2.92 31.28 9.88
C LEU A 435 3.38 32.65 9.35
N VAL A 436 3.60 32.77 8.04
CA VAL A 436 4.06 34.01 7.38
C VAL A 436 2.88 34.89 6.93
N CYS A 437 1.82 34.30 6.36
CA CYS A 437 0.68 35.03 5.83
C CYS A 437 -0.46 35.14 6.86
N ARG A 438 -0.87 36.38 7.18
CA ARG A 438 -2.03 36.63 8.05
C ARG A 438 -3.32 36.09 7.43
N THR A 439 -4.05 35.25 8.17
CA THR A 439 -5.39 34.80 7.79
C THR A 439 -6.41 35.94 7.92
N PRO A 440 -7.31 36.13 6.93
CA PRO A 440 -8.43 37.06 7.07
C PRO A 440 -9.34 36.68 8.23
N ALA A 441 -9.96 37.67 8.87
CA ALA A 441 -10.89 37.42 9.96
C ALA A 441 -12.11 36.61 9.48
N PRO A 442 -12.62 35.67 10.30
CA PRO A 442 -13.85 34.97 10.00
C PRO A 442 -15.01 35.97 9.82
N PRO A 443 -16.02 35.67 8.97
CA PRO A 443 -17.15 36.56 8.77
C PRO A 443 -17.83 36.95 10.09
N ALA A 444 -18.23 38.22 10.22
CA ALA A 444 -18.96 38.72 11.38
C ALA A 444 -20.33 38.03 11.58
N THR A 445 -20.81 37.31 10.57
CA THR A 445 -22.11 36.63 10.51
C THR A 445 -22.09 35.17 10.99
N MET A 446 -20.92 34.64 11.38
CA MET A 446 -20.74 33.24 11.80
C MET A 446 -20.95 33.07 13.30
N ARG A 447 -21.76 32.09 13.72
CA ARG A 447 -22.02 31.85 15.15
C ARG A 447 -20.75 31.37 15.87
N PRO A 448 -20.59 31.61 17.18
CA PRO A 448 -19.40 31.18 17.92
C PRO A 448 -19.14 29.67 17.87
N VAL A 449 -20.21 28.86 17.89
CA VAL A 449 -20.11 27.39 17.78
C VAL A 449 -19.62 26.98 16.39
N GLU A 450 -20.20 27.55 15.32
CA GLU A 450 -19.77 27.30 13.93
C GLU A 450 -18.28 27.65 13.75
N ARG A 451 -17.84 28.78 14.32
CA ARG A 451 -16.44 29.20 14.29
C ARG A 451 -15.52 28.21 15.02
N ARG A 452 -15.91 27.71 16.19
CA ARG A 452 -15.14 26.70 16.93
C ARG A 452 -15.03 25.40 16.15
N VAL A 453 -16.12 24.92 15.56
CA VAL A 453 -16.14 23.68 14.76
C VAL A 453 -15.30 23.83 13.48
N ALA A 454 -15.42 24.94 12.77
CA ALA A 454 -14.60 25.22 11.59
C ALA A 454 -13.10 25.29 11.93
N THR A 455 -12.74 25.93 13.04
CA THR A 455 -11.35 26.02 13.50
C THR A 455 -10.81 24.67 13.97
N ALA A 456 -11.61 23.91 14.73
CA ALA A 456 -11.24 22.58 15.21
C ALA A 456 -11.05 21.58 14.06
N SER A 457 -11.97 21.57 13.09
CA SER A 457 -11.84 20.72 11.90
C SER A 457 -10.62 21.10 11.05
N GLU A 458 -10.30 22.38 10.91
CA GLU A 458 -9.08 22.82 10.22
C GLU A 458 -7.83 22.29 10.93
N TYR A 459 -7.69 22.49 12.24
CA TYR A 459 -6.54 21.98 13.00
C TYR A 459 -6.44 20.46 12.98
N LEU A 460 -7.58 19.77 13.10
CA LEU A 460 -7.63 18.32 13.02
C LEU A 460 -7.16 17.81 11.65
N LEU A 461 -7.59 18.45 10.56
CA LEU A 461 -7.11 18.13 9.22
C LEU A 461 -5.61 18.38 9.09
N TYR A 462 -5.06 19.52 9.55
CA TYR A 462 -3.60 19.75 9.53
C TYR A 462 -2.85 18.66 10.31
N ALA A 463 -3.32 18.31 11.51
CA ALA A 463 -2.71 17.27 12.32
C ALA A 463 -2.72 15.92 11.59
N LEU A 464 -3.87 15.51 11.04
CA LEU A 464 -4.01 14.24 10.32
C LEU A 464 -3.18 14.21 9.03
N LEU A 465 -3.08 15.32 8.29
CA LEU A 465 -2.26 15.41 7.08
C LEU A 465 -0.76 15.29 7.33
N VAL A 466 -0.31 15.51 8.58
CA VAL A 466 1.07 15.27 9.02
C VAL A 466 1.22 13.87 9.63
N ILE A 467 0.33 13.51 10.56
CA ILE A 467 0.38 12.24 11.30
C ILE A 467 0.22 11.05 10.34
N GLN A 468 -0.70 11.11 9.38
CA GLN A 468 -1.00 9.99 8.49
C GLN A 468 0.22 9.58 7.63
N PRO A 469 0.89 10.48 6.87
CA PRO A 469 2.09 10.13 6.13
C PRO A 469 3.27 9.72 7.02
N LEU A 470 3.48 10.39 8.16
CA LEU A 470 4.56 10.03 9.09
C LEU A 470 4.36 8.63 9.66
N THR A 471 3.13 8.28 10.02
CA THR A 471 2.79 6.92 10.47
C THR A 471 3.03 5.91 9.35
N GLY A 472 2.72 6.25 8.09
CA GLY A 472 3.00 5.40 6.92
C GLY A 472 4.51 5.20 6.68
N TRP A 473 5.32 6.26 6.79
CA TRP A 473 6.78 6.17 6.65
C TRP A 473 7.41 5.34 7.78
N ALA A 474 7.00 5.59 9.04
CA ALA A 474 7.43 4.81 10.18
C ALA A 474 7.03 3.33 10.04
N MET A 475 5.80 3.07 9.58
CA MET A 475 5.30 1.72 9.32
C MET A 475 6.17 1.00 8.29
N LEU A 476 6.43 1.60 7.13
CA LEU A 476 7.26 0.98 6.09
C LEU A 476 8.69 0.71 6.59
N SER A 477 9.24 1.63 7.38
CA SER A 477 10.56 1.49 8.00
C SER A 477 10.60 0.27 8.94
N ALA A 478 9.62 0.15 9.84
CA ALA A 478 9.49 -0.98 10.76
C ALA A 478 9.21 -2.32 10.04
N GLY A 479 8.54 -2.30 8.89
CA GLY A 479 8.35 -3.48 8.03
C GLY A 479 9.59 -3.84 7.20
N GLY A 480 10.66 -3.05 7.28
CA GLY A 480 11.86 -3.21 6.47
C GLY A 480 11.58 -3.05 4.97
N TYR A 481 10.57 -2.27 4.59
CA TYR A 481 10.31 -1.96 3.18
C TYR A 481 11.11 -0.72 2.76
N PRO A 482 11.74 -0.71 1.58
CA PRO A 482 12.32 0.50 1.03
C PRO A 482 11.23 1.55 0.77
N ILE A 483 11.52 2.81 1.09
CA ILE A 483 10.61 3.96 0.87
C ILE A 483 11.06 4.70 -0.38
N ILE A 484 10.53 4.27 -1.52
CA ILE A 484 10.91 4.77 -2.85
C ILE A 484 10.00 5.94 -3.23
N LEU A 485 10.59 7.11 -3.54
CA LEU A 485 9.85 8.30 -4.01
C LEU A 485 9.78 8.36 -5.53
N TYR A 486 10.93 8.17 -6.19
CA TYR A 486 11.04 8.17 -7.65
C TYR A 486 12.31 7.44 -8.06
N GLN A 487 12.16 6.32 -8.78
CA GLN A 487 13.29 5.48 -9.22
C GLN A 487 14.27 5.17 -8.08
N HIS A 488 15.46 5.78 -8.08
CA HIS A 488 16.55 5.59 -7.12
C HIS A 488 16.48 6.54 -5.91
N LEU A 489 15.52 7.46 -5.84
CA LEU A 489 15.37 8.37 -4.70
C LEU A 489 14.65 7.66 -3.54
N HIS A 490 15.43 7.24 -2.55
CA HIS A 490 14.97 6.53 -1.37
C HIS A 490 14.98 7.45 -0.14
N LEU A 491 13.92 7.42 0.67
CA LEU A 491 13.94 8.05 1.98
C LEU A 491 14.61 7.14 3.01
N PRO A 492 15.43 7.69 3.93
CA PRO A 492 16.01 6.90 5.00
C PRO A 492 14.90 6.32 5.91
N PRO A 493 15.09 5.11 6.46
CA PRO A 493 14.14 4.55 7.40
C PRO A 493 14.12 5.38 8.70
N LEU A 494 12.92 5.65 9.23
CA LEU A 494 12.74 6.33 10.52
C LEU A 494 12.97 5.41 11.72
N LEU A 495 12.74 4.11 11.53
CA LEU A 495 12.77 3.08 12.56
C LEU A 495 13.53 1.86 12.04
N ALA A 496 14.19 1.15 12.95
CA ALA A 496 14.73 -0.17 12.65
C ALA A 496 13.59 -1.17 12.37
N PRO A 497 13.84 -2.24 11.58
CA PRO A 497 12.84 -3.27 11.35
C PRO A 497 12.40 -3.96 12.64
N ASP A 498 11.10 -3.93 12.91
CA ASP A 498 10.44 -4.56 14.06
C ASP A 498 8.97 -4.87 13.68
N PRO A 499 8.57 -6.15 13.61
CA PRO A 499 7.21 -6.52 13.21
C PRO A 499 6.14 -6.07 14.18
N SER A 500 6.43 -6.03 15.48
CA SER A 500 5.46 -5.62 16.52
C SER A 500 5.14 -4.14 16.37
N VAL A 501 6.16 -3.32 16.13
CA VAL A 501 6.03 -1.90 15.84
C VAL A 501 5.33 -1.68 14.50
N TYR A 502 5.67 -2.47 13.47
CA TYR A 502 4.97 -2.45 12.18
C TYR A 502 3.47 -2.72 12.35
N ALA A 503 3.08 -3.73 13.13
CA ALA A 503 1.67 -4.09 13.33
C ALA A 503 0.88 -2.95 13.98
N LEU A 504 1.45 -2.36 15.03
CA LEU A 504 0.86 -1.20 15.72
C LEU A 504 0.71 -0.02 14.76
N LEU A 505 1.78 0.33 14.03
CA LEU A 505 1.77 1.45 13.10
C LEU A 505 0.82 1.21 11.93
N ARG A 506 0.64 -0.03 11.47
CA ARG A 506 -0.35 -0.39 10.45
C ARG A 506 -1.77 -0.16 10.96
N GLN A 507 -2.09 -0.59 12.18
CA GLN A 507 -3.39 -0.33 12.80
C GLN A 507 -3.63 1.18 12.97
N ALA A 508 -2.62 1.91 13.46
CA ALA A 508 -2.70 3.36 13.63
C ALA A 508 -2.90 4.08 12.28
N HIS A 509 -2.14 3.71 11.24
CA HIS A 509 -2.26 4.28 9.91
C HIS A 509 -3.64 4.03 9.30
N THR A 510 -4.21 2.83 9.50
CA THR A 510 -5.58 2.52 9.07
C THR A 510 -6.62 3.34 9.85
N ALA A 511 -6.48 3.43 11.18
CA ALA A 511 -7.40 4.20 12.01
C ALA A 511 -7.36 5.70 11.65
N PHE A 512 -6.17 6.27 11.51
CA PHE A 512 -5.98 7.65 11.08
C PHE A 512 -6.47 7.89 9.64
N ALA A 513 -6.39 6.90 8.74
CA ALA A 513 -7.00 6.98 7.40
C ALA A 513 -8.51 7.19 7.49
N TYR A 514 -9.20 6.38 8.31
CA TYR A 514 -10.65 6.52 8.52
C TYR A 514 -11.01 7.86 9.17
N VAL A 515 -10.27 8.27 10.21
CA VAL A 515 -10.50 9.57 10.86
C VAL A 515 -10.29 10.71 9.87
N LEU A 516 -9.25 10.65 9.03
CA LEU A 516 -8.99 11.63 7.96
C LEU A 516 -10.12 11.64 6.94
N PHE A 517 -10.57 10.47 6.46
CA PHE A 517 -11.68 10.36 5.52
C PHE A 517 -12.95 11.02 6.08
N PHE A 518 -13.41 10.61 7.26
CA PHE A 518 -14.64 11.17 7.85
C PHE A 518 -14.51 12.66 8.16
N THR A 519 -13.34 13.12 8.63
CA THR A 519 -13.10 14.54 8.88
C THR A 519 -13.12 15.35 7.58
N PHE A 520 -12.53 14.82 6.51
CA PHE A 520 -12.53 15.44 5.19
C PHE A 520 -13.95 15.52 4.61
N THR A 521 -14.72 14.43 4.67
CA THR A 521 -16.13 14.40 4.22
C THR A 521 -16.99 15.38 5.00
N ALA A 522 -16.82 15.45 6.33
CA ALA A 522 -17.52 16.41 7.16
C ALA A 522 -17.13 17.86 6.82
N HIS A 523 -15.85 18.12 6.59
CA HIS A 523 -15.35 19.43 6.17
C HIS A 523 -15.92 19.85 4.81
N MET A 524 -15.91 18.95 3.83
CA MET A 524 -16.48 19.20 2.50
C MET A 524 -17.99 19.44 2.58
N SER A 525 -18.71 18.63 3.35
CA SER A 525 -20.15 18.78 3.60
C SER A 525 -20.48 20.13 4.25
N ALA A 526 -19.67 20.58 5.20
CA ALA A 526 -19.82 21.90 5.82
C ALA A 526 -19.62 23.02 4.78
N VAL A 527 -18.59 22.95 3.94
CA VAL A 527 -18.36 23.93 2.86
C VAL A 527 -19.54 23.96 1.89
N LEU A 528 -20.04 22.80 1.47
CA LEU A 528 -21.20 22.70 0.58
C LEU A 528 -22.48 23.24 1.24
N PHE A 529 -22.68 23.02 2.55
CA PHE A 529 -23.79 23.60 3.28
C PHE A 529 -23.75 25.14 3.26
N HIS A 530 -22.58 25.73 3.51
CA HIS A 530 -22.41 27.18 3.44
C HIS A 530 -22.71 27.74 2.03
N VAL A 531 -22.35 27.01 0.98
CA VAL A 531 -22.55 27.42 -0.42
C VAL A 531 -23.98 27.23 -0.89
N LEU A 532 -24.55 26.05 -0.66
CA LEU A 532 -25.82 25.62 -1.24
C LEU A 532 -27.04 26.01 -0.37
N VAL A 533 -26.86 26.07 0.96
CA VAL A 533 -27.94 26.39 1.90
C VAL A 533 -27.86 27.84 2.37
N LEU A 534 -26.68 28.26 2.87
CA LEU A 534 -26.52 29.61 3.44
C LEU A 534 -26.24 30.68 2.38
N ASN A 535 -25.78 30.27 1.18
CA ASN A 535 -25.42 31.14 0.06
C ASN A 535 -24.52 32.32 0.48
N ASP A 536 -23.60 32.07 1.41
CA ASP A 536 -22.81 33.11 2.08
C ASP A 536 -21.49 33.44 1.35
N ARG A 537 -21.36 32.97 0.10
CA ARG A 537 -20.20 33.14 -0.78
C ARG A 537 -18.87 32.75 -0.09
N LEU A 538 -18.91 31.80 0.85
CA LEU A 538 -17.70 31.30 1.52
C LEU A 538 -16.64 30.83 0.52
N LEU A 539 -17.05 30.15 -0.56
CA LEU A 539 -16.15 29.71 -1.63
C LEU A 539 -15.45 30.86 -2.35
N ASP A 540 -16.05 32.04 -2.47
CA ASP A 540 -15.43 33.19 -3.18
C ASP A 540 -14.15 33.69 -2.50
N ARG A 541 -13.97 33.34 -1.21
CA ARG A 541 -12.76 33.64 -0.45
C ARG A 541 -11.59 32.72 -0.83
N MET A 542 -11.89 31.51 -1.29
CA MET A 542 -10.91 30.45 -1.63
C MET A 542 -10.88 30.12 -3.13
N ALA A 543 -11.84 30.58 -3.93
CA ALA A 543 -11.93 30.28 -5.36
C ALA A 543 -10.72 30.83 -6.14
N PRO A 544 -10.16 30.05 -7.08
CA PRO A 544 -9.11 30.51 -7.97
C PRO A 544 -9.63 31.44 -9.08
N TRP A 545 -10.93 31.42 -9.40
CA TRP A 545 -11.57 32.24 -10.43
C TRP A 545 -12.19 33.56 -9.91
N ARG A 546 -12.29 34.58 -10.77
CA ARG A 546 -13.00 35.85 -10.46
C ARG A 546 -14.51 35.60 -10.51
N THR A 547 -15.19 35.62 -9.37
CA THR A 547 -16.65 35.75 -9.33
C THR A 547 -17.06 37.17 -9.76
N ARG A 548 -17.85 37.29 -10.85
CA ARG A 548 -18.41 38.57 -11.30
C ARG A 548 -19.21 39.18 -10.14
N ARG A 549 -18.90 40.42 -9.77
CA ARG A 549 -19.82 41.23 -8.95
C ARG A 549 -21.06 41.45 -9.80
N ASN A 550 -22.21 40.92 -9.39
CA ASN A 550 -23.46 41.51 -9.83
C ASN A 550 -23.52 42.89 -9.18
N SER A 551 -23.25 43.92 -9.96
CA SER A 551 -23.55 45.30 -9.60
C SER A 551 -25.02 45.36 -9.23
N SER A 552 -25.33 45.68 -7.98
CA SER A 552 -26.69 46.06 -7.61
C SER A 552 -27.13 47.19 -8.56
N PRO A 553 -28.35 47.17 -9.10
CA PRO A 553 -28.84 48.30 -9.88
C PRO A 553 -28.75 49.52 -8.97
N THR A 554 -28.01 50.53 -9.42
CA THR A 554 -27.88 51.82 -8.77
C THR A 554 -29.28 52.26 -8.37
N ALA A 555 -29.50 52.48 -7.07
CA ALA A 555 -30.75 53.04 -6.58
C ALA A 555 -31.00 54.34 -7.35
N SER A 556 -31.97 54.33 -8.26
CA SER A 556 -32.45 55.54 -8.90
C SER A 556 -32.93 56.47 -7.79
N ARG A 557 -32.40 57.70 -7.77
CA ARG A 557 -32.92 58.78 -6.94
C ARG A 557 -34.45 58.80 -7.09
N PRO A 558 -35.23 58.89 -5.99
CA PRO A 558 -36.67 59.02 -6.11
C PRO A 558 -37.01 60.29 -6.91
N ALA A 559 -37.93 60.15 -7.86
CA ALA A 559 -38.36 61.18 -8.82
C ALA A 559 -39.04 62.42 -8.19
N ARG A 560 -38.97 62.59 -6.86
CA ARG A 560 -39.56 63.72 -6.14
C ARG A 560 -38.60 64.89 -5.88
N ALA A 561 -37.31 64.72 -6.19
CA ALA A 561 -36.29 65.75 -6.05
C ALA A 561 -35.81 66.33 -7.41
N ARG A 562 -36.64 66.24 -8.47
CA ARG A 562 -36.43 67.00 -9.72
C ARG A 562 -37.42 68.15 -9.89
N ILE A 563 -38.61 68.06 -9.26
CA ILE A 563 -39.66 69.08 -9.40
C ILE A 563 -39.33 70.36 -8.60
N VAL A 564 -38.55 70.26 -7.51
CA VAL A 564 -38.16 71.43 -6.71
C VAL A 564 -37.02 72.22 -7.37
N ASP A 565 -36.13 71.54 -8.11
CA ASP A 565 -35.01 72.20 -8.80
C ASP A 565 -35.47 72.86 -10.12
N ASP A 566 -36.48 72.31 -10.80
CA ASP A 566 -37.04 72.90 -12.03
C ASP A 566 -37.92 74.15 -11.74
N ILE A 567 -38.60 74.22 -10.58
CA ILE A 567 -39.41 75.41 -10.21
C ILE A 567 -38.53 76.59 -9.76
N ALA A 568 -37.37 76.34 -9.15
CA ALA A 568 -36.44 77.39 -8.76
C ALA A 568 -35.67 78.01 -9.94
N ALA A 569 -35.56 77.30 -11.07
CA ALA A 569 -34.87 77.77 -12.27
C ALA A 569 -35.74 78.63 -13.22
N GLU A 570 -37.07 78.65 -12.99
CA GLU A 570 -38.03 79.41 -13.81
C GLU A 570 -38.45 80.74 -13.17
N GLN A 571 -38.13 80.98 -11.88
CA GLN A 571 -38.35 82.28 -11.20
C GLN A 571 -37.17 83.27 -11.29
N ASP A 572 -36.04 82.88 -11.90
CA ASP A 572 -34.90 83.77 -12.16
C ASP A 572 -34.83 84.22 -13.64
N ARG A 573 -35.93 84.08 -14.40
CA ARG A 573 -36.03 84.46 -15.82
C ARG A 573 -37.22 85.35 -16.21
N GLU A 574 -37.93 85.90 -15.24
CA GLU A 574 -38.83 87.06 -15.37
C GLU A 574 -38.68 87.95 -14.13
#